data_AF-A0A1C7MAT3-F1
#
_entry.id   AF-A0A1C7MAT3-F1
#
_cell.length_a   1.000
_cell.length_b   1.000
_cell.length_c   1.000
_cell.angle_alpha   90.00
_cell.angle_beta   90.00
_cell.angle_gamma   90.00
#
_symmetry.space_group_name_H-M   'P 1'
#
loop_
_entity.id
_entity.type
_entity.pdbx_description
1 polymer ?
#
loop_
_entity_poly.entity_id
_entity_poly.type
_entity_poly.pdbx_seq_one_letter_code
_entity_poly.pdbx_strand_id
1 'polypeptide(L)'
;MYDPQSQTVVVAHQGTDPKELLSILNDAEFAQADANTTLFPQAGSDVQLHDGFQDTQGRTADIVMSTVQSALSSTGFKRVLVTGHSLGAAIASLDAAMLRMALPSDVEVDSVVFGLPRVGNQPWADLMDKLLPNFTHVTNQDDPVPNVPPQFLSFQHPQGEAHITAVDSSSGDATMVDCPGQENQKCSDGNSLVDTSIPNHLGPYFANVSFGDAQCPQ
;
A
#
# COMPACT_ATOMS: atom_id res chain seq x y z
N MET A 1 16.46 -0.55 4.17
CA MET A 1 17.64 0.28 3.75
C MET A 1 17.51 1.67 4.38
N TYR A 2 18.41 2.60 4.13
CA TYR A 2 18.21 4.00 4.52
C TYR A 2 18.76 4.93 3.44
N ASP A 3 18.15 6.10 3.30
CA ASP A 3 18.61 7.19 2.45
C ASP A 3 19.26 8.29 3.32
N PRO A 4 20.60 8.45 3.25
CA PRO A 4 21.29 9.48 4.01
C PRO A 4 20.93 10.91 3.61
N GLN A 5 20.47 11.15 2.37
CA GLN A 5 20.17 12.50 1.90
C GLN A 5 18.89 13.03 2.53
N SER A 6 17.84 12.22 2.54
CA SER A 6 16.58 12.55 3.23
C SER A 6 16.57 12.18 4.71
N GLN A 7 17.64 11.54 5.23
CA GLN A 7 17.74 11.01 6.59
C GLN A 7 16.57 10.07 6.95
N THR A 8 16.28 9.12 6.06
CA THR A 8 15.09 8.26 6.13
C THR A 8 15.48 6.79 6.19
N VAL A 9 14.89 6.03 7.12
CA VAL A 9 14.90 4.56 7.06
C VAL A 9 13.81 4.10 6.09
N VAL A 10 14.15 3.27 5.12
CA VAL A 10 13.22 2.81 4.08
C VAL A 10 12.94 1.32 4.22
N VAL A 11 11.66 0.98 4.31
CA VAL A 11 11.12 -0.39 4.26
C VAL A 11 10.38 -0.53 2.94
N ALA A 12 10.78 -1.50 2.11
CA ALA A 12 10.20 -1.73 0.80
C ALA A 12 9.76 -3.19 0.66
N HIS A 13 8.50 -3.41 0.26
CA HIS A 13 7.93 -4.74 0.07
C HIS A 13 7.72 -5.05 -1.41
N GLN A 14 8.18 -6.24 -1.81
CA GLN A 14 7.98 -6.75 -3.15
C GLN A 14 6.51 -7.16 -3.35
N GLY A 15 5.99 -6.92 -4.55
CA GLY A 15 4.74 -7.49 -5.03
C GLY A 15 4.85 -8.98 -5.40
N THR A 16 3.84 -9.48 -6.11
CA THR A 16 3.83 -10.86 -6.64
C THR A 16 4.06 -10.86 -8.15
N ASP A 17 4.22 -12.05 -8.74
CA ASP A 17 4.25 -12.23 -10.20
C ASP A 17 2.89 -11.79 -10.81
N PRO A 18 2.88 -11.05 -11.93
CA PRO A 18 1.66 -10.63 -12.61
C PRO A 18 0.66 -11.76 -12.95
N LYS A 19 1.14 -13.00 -13.13
CA LYS A 19 0.28 -14.17 -13.36
C LYS A 19 -0.44 -14.61 -12.09
N GLU A 20 0.24 -14.56 -10.95
CA GLU A 20 -0.35 -14.84 -9.64
C GLU A 20 -1.34 -13.75 -9.26
N LEU A 21 -1.06 -12.50 -9.65
CA LEU A 21 -1.99 -11.37 -9.50
C LEU A 21 -3.32 -11.61 -10.21
N LEU A 22 -3.28 -12.16 -11.43
CA LEU A 22 -4.49 -12.56 -12.16
C LEU A 22 -5.23 -13.70 -11.46
N SER A 23 -4.53 -14.63 -10.82
CA SER A 23 -5.17 -15.68 -10.01
C SER A 23 -5.88 -15.07 -8.82
N ILE A 24 -5.24 -14.16 -8.07
CA ILE A 24 -5.83 -13.47 -6.90
C ILE A 24 -7.08 -12.68 -7.30
N LEU A 25 -7.07 -12.03 -8.47
CA LEU A 25 -8.23 -11.30 -9.00
C LEU A 25 -9.42 -12.22 -9.34
N ASN A 26 -9.14 -13.46 -9.78
CA ASN A 26 -10.14 -14.38 -10.31
C ASN A 26 -10.64 -15.43 -9.31
N ASP A 27 -9.79 -15.88 -8.38
CA ASP A 27 -10.09 -16.99 -7.45
C ASP A 27 -10.97 -16.56 -6.26
N ALA A 28 -11.21 -15.25 -6.07
CA ALA A 28 -12.25 -14.68 -5.22
C ALA A 28 -12.32 -15.19 -3.76
N GLU A 29 -11.23 -15.71 -3.20
CA GLU A 29 -11.13 -16.02 -1.77
C GLU A 29 -10.69 -14.78 -1.00
N PHE A 30 -11.63 -13.83 -0.89
CA PHE A 30 -11.45 -12.57 -0.14
C PHE A 30 -12.03 -12.70 1.26
N ALA A 31 -11.34 -13.45 2.12
CA ALA A 31 -11.76 -13.62 3.50
C ALA A 31 -11.31 -12.44 4.36
N GLN A 32 -12.22 -11.97 5.21
CA GLN A 32 -11.93 -11.01 6.27
C GLN A 32 -11.72 -11.76 7.59
N ALA A 33 -10.70 -11.34 8.33
CA ALA A 33 -10.44 -11.79 9.68
C ALA A 33 -10.31 -10.58 10.61
N ASP A 34 -10.60 -10.79 11.90
CA ASP A 34 -10.42 -9.75 12.90
C ASP A 34 -8.94 -9.30 12.94
N ALA A 35 -8.72 -8.01 13.15
CA ALA A 35 -7.37 -7.48 13.25
C ALA A 35 -6.61 -8.10 14.43
N ASN A 36 -5.35 -8.45 14.20
CA ASN A 36 -4.45 -8.94 15.23
C ASN A 36 -4.11 -7.79 16.18
N THR A 37 -4.82 -7.71 17.31
CA THR A 37 -4.66 -6.64 18.30
C THR A 37 -3.30 -6.62 19.01
N THR A 38 -2.46 -7.64 18.82
CA THR A 38 -1.06 -7.60 19.28
C THR A 38 -0.21 -6.71 18.36
N LEU A 39 -0.43 -6.81 17.05
CA LEU A 39 0.26 -6.00 16.04
C LEU A 39 -0.40 -4.62 15.88
N PHE A 40 -1.71 -4.56 16.05
CA PHE A 40 -2.53 -3.36 15.90
C PHE A 40 -3.30 -3.05 17.19
N PRO A 41 -2.63 -2.65 18.29
CA PRO A 41 -3.27 -2.45 19.59
C PRO A 41 -4.31 -1.32 19.63
N GLN A 42 -4.36 -0.47 18.61
CA GLN A 42 -5.37 0.59 18.47
C GLN A 42 -6.56 0.17 17.58
N ALA A 43 -6.56 -1.06 17.05
CA ALA A 43 -7.69 -1.60 16.30
C ALA A 43 -8.86 -1.92 17.25
N GLY A 44 -10.06 -1.44 16.90
CA GLY A 44 -11.30 -1.82 17.56
C GLY A 44 -11.71 -3.26 17.25
N SER A 45 -12.67 -3.81 18.00
CA SER A 45 -13.19 -5.17 17.78
C SER A 45 -13.97 -5.33 16.47
N ASP A 46 -14.31 -4.21 15.83
CA ASP A 46 -14.98 -4.12 14.54
C ASP A 46 -14.02 -3.98 13.36
N VAL A 47 -12.71 -3.87 13.61
CA VAL A 47 -11.69 -3.77 12.56
C VAL A 47 -11.41 -5.16 11.99
N GLN A 48 -11.61 -5.29 10.68
CA GLN A 48 -11.35 -6.50 9.94
C GLN A 48 -10.42 -6.23 8.77
N LEU A 49 -9.54 -7.19 8.51
CA LEU A 49 -8.48 -7.14 7.52
C LEU A 49 -8.57 -8.35 6.60
N HIS A 50 -8.06 -8.23 5.38
CA HIS A 50 -7.85 -9.41 4.53
C HIS A 50 -6.93 -10.39 5.27
N ASP A 51 -7.39 -11.62 5.44
CA ASP A 51 -6.70 -12.66 6.19
C ASP A 51 -5.26 -12.93 5.67
N GLY A 52 -5.10 -13.16 4.37
CA GLY A 52 -3.82 -13.42 3.74
C GLY A 52 -2.83 -12.26 3.81
N PHE A 53 -3.30 -11.01 3.71
CA PHE A 53 -2.43 -9.84 3.85
C PHE A 53 -1.92 -9.69 5.29
N GLN A 54 -2.83 -9.80 6.27
CA GLN A 54 -2.45 -9.74 7.68
C GLN A 54 -1.54 -10.92 8.07
N ASP A 55 -1.84 -12.13 7.62
CA ASP A 55 -1.01 -13.31 7.90
C ASP A 55 0.40 -13.16 7.31
N THR A 56 0.50 -12.61 6.09
CA THR A 56 1.78 -12.38 5.43
C THR A 56 2.59 -11.31 6.15
N GLN A 57 1.96 -10.19 6.52
CA GLN A 57 2.60 -9.14 7.31
C GLN A 57 3.05 -9.69 8.67
N GLY A 58 2.18 -10.41 9.38
CA GLY A 58 2.44 -10.98 10.70
C GLY A 58 3.64 -11.93 10.75
N ARG A 59 3.93 -12.68 9.66
CA ARG A 59 5.13 -13.53 9.55
C ARG A 59 6.44 -12.74 9.58
N THR A 60 6.41 -11.46 9.22
CA THR A 60 7.59 -10.59 9.10
C THR A 60 7.59 -9.40 10.06
N ALA A 61 6.48 -9.16 10.77
CA ALA A 61 6.28 -8.04 11.68
C ALA A 61 7.44 -7.84 12.67
N ASP A 62 7.84 -8.89 13.39
CA ASP A 62 8.89 -8.81 14.42
C ASP A 62 10.26 -8.44 13.82
N ILE A 63 10.61 -9.02 12.67
CA ILE A 63 11.90 -8.74 12.01
C ILE A 63 11.92 -7.34 11.39
N VAL A 64 10.81 -6.88 10.82
CA VAL A 64 10.67 -5.50 10.31
C VAL A 64 10.80 -4.51 11.46
N MET A 65 10.03 -4.69 12.54
CA MET A 65 10.04 -3.82 13.72
C MET A 65 11.44 -3.68 14.31
N SER A 66 12.09 -4.81 14.63
CA SER A 66 13.42 -4.82 15.23
C SER A 66 14.49 -4.22 14.32
N THR A 67 14.38 -4.45 13.00
CA THR A 67 15.31 -3.87 12.01
C THR A 67 15.15 -2.36 11.91
N VAL A 68 13.91 -1.84 11.87
CA VAL A 68 13.63 -0.40 11.84
C VAL A 68 14.13 0.28 13.11
N GLN A 69 13.85 -0.27 14.28
CA GLN A 69 14.33 0.27 15.55
C GLN A 69 15.87 0.30 15.62
N SER A 70 16.53 -0.75 15.12
CA SER A 70 17.99 -0.82 15.06
C SER A 70 18.56 0.21 14.08
N ALA A 71 17.92 0.40 12.92
CA ALA A 71 18.33 1.40 11.93
C ALA A 71 18.17 2.83 12.47
N LEU A 72 17.03 3.16 13.10
CA LEU A 72 16.82 4.46 13.72
C LEU A 72 17.85 4.74 14.84
N SER A 73 18.13 3.73 15.67
CA SER A 73 19.11 3.86 16.77
C SER A 73 20.54 4.07 16.27
N SER A 74 20.92 3.39 15.20
CA SER A 74 22.29 3.46 14.65
C SER A 74 22.54 4.71 13.80
N THR A 75 21.52 5.20 13.09
CA THR A 75 21.62 6.37 12.21
C THR A 75 21.31 7.69 12.92
N GLY A 76 20.52 7.65 14.00
CA GLY A 76 19.94 8.83 14.64
C GLY A 76 18.82 9.47 13.84
N PHE A 77 18.35 8.82 12.76
CA PHE A 77 17.25 9.32 11.93
C PHE A 77 15.93 9.29 12.70
N LYS A 78 15.00 10.13 12.25
CA LYS A 78 13.67 10.30 12.83
C LYS A 78 12.55 10.15 11.81
N ARG A 79 12.84 9.57 10.66
CA ARG A 79 11.87 9.31 9.59
C ARG A 79 11.96 7.87 9.12
N VAL A 80 10.80 7.26 8.91
CA VAL A 80 10.63 5.97 8.26
C VAL A 80 9.70 6.16 7.07
N LEU A 81 10.12 5.68 5.90
CA LEU A 81 9.28 5.57 4.70
C LEU A 81 8.98 4.09 4.45
N VAL A 82 7.71 3.74 4.38
CA VAL A 82 7.25 2.39 4.05
C VAL A 82 6.61 2.40 2.67
N THR A 83 7.09 1.55 1.78
CA THR A 83 6.61 1.49 0.39
C THR A 83 6.47 0.06 -0.09
N GLY A 84 5.70 -0.13 -1.15
CA GLY A 84 5.48 -1.42 -1.77
C GLY A 84 4.58 -1.29 -2.99
N HIS A 85 4.57 -2.34 -3.80
CA HIS A 85 3.72 -2.44 -4.98
C HIS A 85 2.84 -3.69 -4.87
N SER A 86 1.58 -3.61 -5.33
CA SER A 86 0.68 -4.77 -5.42
C SER A 86 0.43 -5.43 -4.05
N LEU A 87 0.63 -6.76 -3.91
CA LEU A 87 0.64 -7.44 -2.61
C LEU A 87 1.60 -6.77 -1.61
N GLY A 88 2.74 -6.29 -2.07
CA GLY A 88 3.70 -5.55 -1.26
C GLY A 88 3.15 -4.21 -0.78
N ALA A 89 2.27 -3.55 -1.55
CA ALA A 89 1.57 -2.34 -1.11
C ALA A 89 0.63 -2.63 0.07
N ALA A 90 -0.10 -3.75 0.03
CA ALA A 90 -0.96 -4.16 1.14
C ALA A 90 -0.15 -4.39 2.42
N ILE A 91 0.93 -5.19 2.33
CA ILE A 91 1.82 -5.48 3.47
C ILE A 91 2.48 -4.19 3.98
N ALA A 92 2.97 -3.33 3.09
CA ALA A 92 3.56 -2.05 3.43
C ALA A 92 2.58 -1.14 4.19
N SER A 93 1.31 -1.10 3.81
CA SER A 93 0.29 -0.29 4.52
C SER A 93 0.05 -0.80 5.95
N LEU A 94 0.06 -2.12 6.15
CA LEU A 94 -0.05 -2.76 7.46
C LEU A 94 1.20 -2.49 8.32
N ASP A 95 2.40 -2.63 7.75
CA ASP A 95 3.64 -2.33 8.44
C ASP A 95 3.75 -0.84 8.81
N ALA A 96 3.29 0.08 7.96
CA ALA A 96 3.23 1.50 8.28
C ALA A 96 2.33 1.77 9.50
N ALA A 97 1.16 1.14 9.56
CA ALA A 97 0.26 1.26 10.72
C ALA A 97 0.91 0.68 11.99
N MET A 98 1.48 -0.52 11.92
CA MET A 98 2.17 -1.17 13.03
C MET A 98 3.32 -0.30 13.56
N LEU A 99 4.19 0.19 12.67
CA LEU A 99 5.32 1.05 13.01
C LEU A 99 4.84 2.36 13.63
N ARG A 100 3.79 2.98 13.07
CA ARG A 100 3.22 4.21 13.61
C ARG A 100 2.66 4.02 15.02
N MET A 101 2.06 2.87 15.32
CA MET A 101 1.53 2.54 16.65
C MET A 101 2.64 2.23 17.67
N ALA A 102 3.76 1.64 17.23
CA ALA A 102 4.81 1.14 18.10
C ALA A 102 5.96 2.12 18.34
N LEU A 103 6.27 2.99 17.37
CA LEU A 103 7.38 3.92 17.44
C LEU A 103 7.04 5.17 18.27
N PRO A 104 8.05 5.82 18.88
CA PRO A 104 7.87 7.11 19.55
C PRO A 104 7.25 8.17 18.63
N SER A 105 6.45 9.07 19.21
CA SER A 105 5.74 10.10 18.43
C SER A 105 6.63 11.14 17.74
N ASP A 106 7.91 11.21 18.11
CA ASP A 106 8.91 12.06 17.45
C ASP A 106 9.56 11.37 16.23
N VAL A 107 9.18 10.12 15.92
CA VAL A 107 9.53 9.44 14.68
C VAL A 107 8.38 9.60 13.69
N GLU A 108 8.67 10.25 12.57
CA GLU A 108 7.77 10.39 11.43
C GLU A 108 7.69 9.05 10.67
N VAL A 109 6.47 8.59 10.41
CA VAL A 109 6.21 7.38 9.61
C VAL A 109 5.35 7.79 8.43
N ASP A 110 5.97 7.80 7.26
CA ASP A 110 5.34 8.08 5.97
C ASP A 110 5.14 6.78 5.20
N SER A 111 4.13 6.75 4.33
CA SER A 111 3.96 5.63 3.41
C SER A 111 3.41 6.09 2.07
N VAL A 112 4.10 5.62 1.03
CA VAL A 112 3.71 5.79 -0.37
C VAL A 112 3.72 4.42 -1.01
N VAL A 113 2.57 3.95 -1.47
CA VAL A 113 2.41 2.61 -2.04
C VAL A 113 1.79 2.67 -3.43
N PHE A 114 1.98 1.63 -4.24
CA PHE A 114 1.63 1.61 -5.67
C PHE A 114 0.72 0.43 -5.98
N GLY A 115 -0.40 0.68 -6.68
CA GLY A 115 -1.36 -0.37 -7.02
C GLY A 115 -1.87 -1.12 -5.79
N LEU A 116 -2.24 -0.38 -4.74
CA LEU A 116 -2.69 -0.91 -3.46
C LEU A 116 -4.05 -1.61 -3.62
N PRO A 117 -4.20 -2.93 -3.36
CA PRO A 117 -5.52 -3.54 -3.22
C PRO A 117 -6.19 -3.09 -1.90
N ARG A 118 -7.52 -3.18 -1.80
CA ARG A 118 -8.20 -2.88 -0.53
C ARG A 118 -7.74 -3.83 0.57
N VAL A 119 -7.44 -3.30 1.75
CA VAL A 119 -6.75 -4.08 2.80
C VAL A 119 -7.69 -4.50 3.93
N GLY A 120 -8.67 -3.67 4.27
CA GLY A 120 -9.57 -3.91 5.39
C GLY A 120 -10.93 -3.26 5.19
N ASN A 121 -11.74 -3.30 6.23
CA ASN A 121 -13.07 -2.70 6.24
C ASN A 121 -13.08 -1.20 6.56
N GLN A 122 -14.27 -0.59 6.57
CA GLN A 122 -14.44 0.83 6.88
C GLN A 122 -13.77 1.26 8.21
N PRO A 123 -13.94 0.54 9.34
CA PRO A 123 -13.19 0.83 10.58
C PRO A 123 -11.67 0.82 10.41
N TRP A 124 -11.11 -0.07 9.57
CA TRP A 124 -9.69 -0.06 9.25
C TRP A 124 -9.28 1.18 8.45
N ALA A 125 -10.03 1.54 7.41
CA ALA A 125 -9.79 2.74 6.61
C ALA A 125 -9.80 4.01 7.49
N ASP A 126 -10.79 4.14 8.37
CA ASP A 126 -10.90 5.27 9.30
C ASP A 126 -9.77 5.30 10.33
N LEU A 127 -9.23 4.14 10.72
CA LEU A 127 -8.08 4.04 11.61
C LEU A 127 -6.80 4.46 10.88
N MET A 128 -6.60 4.02 9.65
CA MET A 128 -5.48 4.44 8.79
C MET A 128 -5.45 5.96 8.61
N ASP A 129 -6.59 6.58 8.29
CA ASP A 129 -6.72 8.03 8.11
C ASP A 129 -6.31 8.82 9.36
N LYS A 130 -6.56 8.26 10.56
CA LYS A 130 -6.15 8.88 11.84
C LYS A 130 -4.67 8.68 12.15
N LEU A 131 -4.13 7.49 11.85
CA LEU A 131 -2.74 7.14 12.17
C LEU A 131 -1.74 7.80 11.22
N LEU A 132 -2.07 7.80 9.94
CA LEU A 132 -1.21 8.16 8.82
C LEU A 132 -1.92 9.19 7.93
N PRO A 133 -2.08 10.45 8.39
CA PRO A 133 -2.80 11.47 7.63
C PRO A 133 -2.14 11.83 6.28
N ASN A 134 -0.85 11.49 6.11
CA ASN A 134 -0.08 11.68 4.88
C ASN A 134 0.05 10.37 4.06
N PHE A 135 -0.70 9.32 4.39
CA PHE A 135 -0.70 8.08 3.61
C PHE A 135 -1.05 8.39 2.15
N THR A 136 -0.21 7.92 1.22
CA THR A 136 -0.45 8.09 -0.21
C THR A 136 -0.49 6.73 -0.88
N HIS A 137 -1.56 6.45 -1.61
CA HIS A 137 -1.62 5.28 -2.48
C HIS A 137 -1.82 5.71 -3.93
N VAL A 138 -0.89 5.29 -4.77
CA VAL A 138 -0.82 5.69 -6.18
C VAL A 138 -1.52 4.63 -7.00
N THR A 139 -2.55 5.03 -7.73
CA THR A 139 -3.30 4.18 -8.66
C THR A 139 -2.98 4.59 -10.11
N ASN A 140 -3.06 3.67 -11.06
CA ASN A 140 -2.63 3.93 -12.44
C ASN A 140 -3.68 3.55 -13.47
N GLN A 141 -4.32 4.55 -14.08
CA GLN A 141 -5.27 4.38 -15.18
C GLN A 141 -6.24 3.22 -14.86
N ASP A 142 -6.44 2.29 -15.80
CA ASP A 142 -7.33 1.13 -15.64
C ASP A 142 -6.71 -0.07 -14.90
N ASP A 143 -5.79 0.16 -13.96
CA ASP A 143 -5.29 -0.90 -13.07
C ASP A 143 -6.45 -1.56 -12.28
N PRO A 144 -6.66 -2.89 -12.40
CA PRO A 144 -7.72 -3.58 -11.67
C PRO A 144 -7.44 -3.76 -10.18
N VAL A 145 -6.18 -3.70 -9.74
CA VAL A 145 -5.79 -4.14 -8.38
C VAL A 145 -6.37 -3.26 -7.28
N PRO A 146 -6.41 -1.93 -7.41
CA PRO A 146 -7.10 -1.08 -6.44
C PRO A 146 -8.58 -1.38 -6.27
N ASN A 147 -9.20 -2.07 -7.24
CA ASN A 147 -10.61 -2.41 -7.20
C ASN A 147 -10.90 -3.77 -6.53
N VAL A 148 -9.88 -4.48 -6.05
CA VAL A 148 -10.04 -5.73 -5.29
C VAL A 148 -9.38 -5.67 -3.91
N PRO A 149 -9.90 -6.43 -2.92
CA PRO A 149 -11.23 -7.03 -2.89
C PRO A 149 -12.35 -5.99 -3.08
N PRO A 150 -13.55 -6.40 -3.53
CA PRO A 150 -14.61 -5.45 -3.87
C PRO A 150 -15.33 -4.90 -2.63
N GLN A 151 -15.86 -3.68 -2.74
CA GLN A 151 -16.58 -3.01 -1.65
C GLN A 151 -17.84 -3.76 -1.17
N PHE A 152 -18.50 -4.56 -2.03
CA PHE A 152 -19.67 -5.34 -1.61
C PHE A 152 -19.32 -6.45 -0.59
N LEU A 153 -18.02 -6.78 -0.44
CA LEU A 153 -17.49 -7.61 0.64
C LEU A 153 -16.98 -6.78 1.83
N SER A 154 -17.45 -5.54 1.97
CA SER A 154 -17.10 -4.63 3.07
C SER A 154 -15.62 -4.26 3.15
N PHE A 155 -14.92 -4.25 2.02
CA PHE A 155 -13.57 -3.70 1.92
C PHE A 155 -13.60 -2.24 1.52
N GLN A 156 -12.68 -1.44 2.08
CA GLN A 156 -12.64 0.00 1.94
C GLN A 156 -11.18 0.48 1.90
N HIS A 157 -10.88 1.39 0.97
CA HIS A 157 -9.61 2.13 0.96
C HIS A 157 -9.60 3.28 1.97
N PRO A 158 -8.43 3.57 2.58
CA PRO A 158 -8.21 4.84 3.27
C PRO A 158 -8.15 6.00 2.28
N GLN A 159 -8.17 7.22 2.80
CA GLN A 159 -7.98 8.42 1.99
C GLN A 159 -6.54 8.49 1.43
N GLY A 160 -6.29 9.46 0.54
CA GLY A 160 -4.93 9.74 0.03
C GLY A 160 -4.61 9.05 -1.30
N GLU A 161 -5.64 8.77 -2.11
CA GLU A 161 -5.43 8.30 -3.48
C GLU A 161 -4.83 9.41 -4.35
N ALA A 162 -3.72 9.09 -5.03
CA ALA A 162 -3.16 9.89 -6.11
C ALA A 162 -3.28 9.09 -7.41
N HIS A 163 -4.18 9.49 -8.29
CA HIS A 163 -4.52 8.71 -9.48
C HIS A 163 -3.80 9.22 -10.73
N ILE A 164 -3.00 8.36 -11.36
CA ILE A 164 -2.38 8.63 -12.65
C ILE A 164 -3.43 8.44 -13.74
N THR A 165 -3.72 9.51 -14.48
CA THR A 165 -4.68 9.47 -15.60
C THR A 165 -4.01 9.22 -16.95
N ALA A 166 -2.71 9.52 -17.06
CA ALA A 166 -1.92 9.31 -18.27
C ALA A 166 -0.43 9.33 -17.96
N VAL A 167 0.37 8.62 -18.75
CA VAL A 167 1.83 8.73 -18.76
C VAL A 167 2.31 9.03 -20.17
N ASP A 168 3.09 10.09 -20.33
CA ASP A 168 3.70 10.44 -21.60
C ASP A 168 4.80 9.44 -21.93
N SER A 169 4.63 8.73 -23.05
CA SER A 169 5.52 7.63 -23.44
C SER A 169 6.92 8.07 -23.87
N SER A 170 7.14 9.37 -24.10
CA SER A 170 8.43 9.91 -24.55
C SER A 170 9.28 10.45 -23.41
N SER A 171 8.64 11.10 -22.44
CA SER A 171 9.29 11.73 -21.27
C SER A 171 9.23 10.85 -20.03
N GLY A 172 8.21 10.00 -19.89
CA GLY A 172 7.89 9.30 -18.65
C GLY A 172 7.16 10.16 -17.63
N ASP A 173 6.71 11.35 -18.01
CA ASP A 173 5.97 12.26 -17.13
C ASP A 173 4.53 11.76 -16.96
N ALA A 174 4.09 11.64 -15.70
CA ALA A 174 2.74 11.22 -15.36
C ALA A 174 1.84 12.44 -15.11
N THR A 175 0.63 12.42 -15.66
CA THR A 175 -0.46 13.32 -15.24
C THR A 175 -1.21 12.66 -14.11
N MET A 176 -1.27 13.33 -12.96
CA MET A 176 -1.90 12.81 -11.73
C MET A 176 -2.97 13.76 -11.22
N VAL A 177 -3.99 13.19 -10.60
CA VAL A 177 -5.04 13.92 -9.88
C VAL A 177 -5.11 13.46 -8.43
N ASP A 178 -5.29 14.40 -7.52
CA ASP A 178 -5.58 14.09 -6.12
C ASP A 178 -7.06 13.70 -5.98
N CYS A 179 -7.30 12.58 -5.30
CA CYS A 179 -8.62 11.99 -5.16
C CYS A 179 -9.09 12.15 -3.70
N PRO A 180 -9.82 13.24 -3.38
CA PRO A 180 -10.16 13.56 -2.00
C PRO A 180 -11.15 12.55 -1.41
N GLY A 181 -10.94 12.21 -0.14
CA GLY A 181 -11.77 11.25 0.61
C GLY A 181 -11.39 9.80 0.31
N GLN A 182 -12.24 8.89 0.78
CA GLN A 182 -12.14 7.47 0.51
C GLN A 182 -13.01 7.10 -0.70
N GLU A 183 -12.58 6.12 -1.50
CA GLU A 183 -13.36 5.54 -2.62
C GLU A 183 -13.91 6.63 -3.59
N ASN A 184 -13.02 7.48 -4.10
CA ASN A 184 -13.43 8.57 -4.97
C ASN A 184 -13.79 8.05 -6.38
N GLN A 185 -15.08 8.09 -6.70
CA GLN A 185 -15.65 7.66 -7.98
C GLN A 185 -15.17 8.44 -9.23
N LYS A 186 -14.32 9.46 -9.07
CA LYS A 186 -13.65 10.14 -10.19
C LYS A 186 -12.24 9.58 -10.49
N CYS A 187 -11.80 8.61 -9.69
CA CYS A 187 -10.47 8.00 -9.76
C CYS A 187 -10.59 6.48 -9.90
N SER A 188 -9.72 5.68 -9.28
CA SER A 188 -9.69 4.23 -9.54
C SER A 188 -11.00 3.53 -9.22
N ASP A 189 -11.73 4.00 -8.22
CA ASP A 189 -13.02 3.43 -7.82
C ASP A 189 -14.16 3.66 -8.85
N GLY A 190 -13.97 4.66 -9.73
CA GLY A 190 -14.86 4.92 -10.87
C GLY A 190 -14.51 4.12 -12.12
N ASN A 191 -13.41 3.36 -12.12
CA ASN A 191 -12.97 2.62 -13.29
C ASN A 191 -13.94 1.49 -13.66
N SER A 192 -13.98 1.18 -14.95
CA SER A 192 -14.73 0.02 -15.45
C SER A 192 -14.11 -1.27 -14.90
N LEU A 193 -14.93 -2.10 -14.24
CA LEU A 193 -14.49 -3.42 -13.77
C LEU A 193 -14.32 -4.43 -14.93
N VAL A 194 -14.77 -4.11 -16.14
CA VAL A 194 -14.68 -4.98 -17.32
C VAL A 194 -13.62 -4.52 -18.33
N ASP A 195 -13.25 -3.23 -18.31
CA ASP A 195 -12.22 -2.65 -19.18
C ASP A 195 -10.95 -2.37 -18.37
N THR A 196 -10.32 -3.43 -17.86
CA THR A 196 -9.13 -3.32 -16.99
C THR A 196 -7.83 -3.68 -17.73
N SER A 197 -6.71 -3.19 -17.23
CA SER A 197 -5.37 -3.34 -17.84
C SER A 197 -4.32 -3.74 -16.81
N ILE A 198 -3.89 -5.02 -16.85
CA ILE A 198 -2.74 -5.50 -16.07
C ILE A 198 -1.44 -4.76 -16.42
N PRO A 199 -1.16 -4.37 -17.68
CA PRO A 199 -0.02 -3.51 -17.96
C PRO A 199 -0.02 -2.21 -17.13
N ASN A 200 -1.18 -1.56 -16.93
CA ASN A 200 -1.26 -0.34 -16.12
C ASN A 200 -0.88 -0.62 -14.65
N HIS A 201 -1.17 -1.81 -14.13
CA HIS A 201 -0.72 -2.22 -12.80
C HIS A 201 0.82 -2.25 -12.67
N LEU A 202 1.51 -2.67 -13.73
CA LEU A 202 2.97 -2.79 -13.78
C LEU A 202 3.66 -1.47 -14.13
N GLY A 203 2.94 -0.57 -14.80
CA GLY A 203 3.41 0.76 -15.16
C GLY A 203 3.49 0.99 -16.68
N PRO A 204 4.14 2.08 -17.10
CA PRO A 204 4.88 3.02 -16.26
C PRO A 204 3.97 3.79 -15.30
N TYR A 205 4.51 4.11 -14.12
CA TYR A 205 4.00 5.13 -13.20
C TYR A 205 4.66 6.47 -13.59
N PHE A 206 5.19 7.25 -12.64
CA PHE A 206 5.97 8.46 -12.92
C PHE A 206 7.46 8.15 -13.11
N ALA A 207 8.16 9.02 -13.86
CA ALA A 207 9.61 8.93 -14.08
C ALA A 207 10.07 7.55 -14.60
N ASN A 208 9.23 6.89 -15.41
CA ASN A 208 9.44 5.54 -15.94
C ASN A 208 9.58 4.43 -14.89
N VAL A 209 9.12 4.65 -13.65
CA VAL A 209 9.04 3.58 -12.65
C VAL A 209 8.06 2.52 -13.14
N SER A 210 8.56 1.30 -13.29
CA SER A 210 7.78 0.11 -13.66
C SER A 210 8.16 -1.05 -12.73
N PHE A 211 7.23 -1.97 -12.51
CA PHE A 211 7.40 -3.13 -11.63
C PHE A 211 7.32 -4.44 -12.42
N GLY A 212 8.11 -5.43 -12.02
CA GLY A 212 8.15 -6.77 -12.60
C GLY A 212 9.56 -7.25 -12.93
N ASP A 213 9.68 -8.54 -13.26
CA ASP A 213 10.97 -9.25 -13.43
C ASP A 213 11.93 -8.58 -14.44
N ALA A 214 11.37 -7.92 -15.46
CA ALA A 214 12.15 -7.23 -16.49
C ALA A 214 12.87 -5.96 -15.98
N GLN A 215 12.60 -5.52 -14.75
CA GLN A 215 13.09 -4.26 -14.17
C GLN A 215 14.17 -4.46 -13.10
N CYS A 216 14.62 -5.69 -12.85
CA CYS A 216 15.72 -5.97 -11.93
C CYS A 216 17.04 -5.39 -12.47
N PRO A 217 17.81 -4.61 -11.67
CA PRO A 217 19.15 -4.20 -12.06
C PRO A 217 20.02 -5.42 -12.34
N GLN A 218 20.70 -5.44 -13.48
CA GLN A 218 21.70 -6.45 -13.84
C GLN A 218 23.00 -6.25 -13.04
#